data_AF-A0A920JGT0-F1
#
_entry.id   AF-A0A920JGT0-F1
#
_cell.length_a   1.000
_cell.length_b   1.000
_cell.length_c   1.000
_cell.angle_alpha   90.00
_cell.angle_beta   90.00
_cell.angle_gamma   90.00
#
_symmetry.space_group_name_H-M   'P 1'
#
loop_
_entity.id
_entity.type
_entity.pdbx_description
1 polymer ?
#
loop_
_entity_poly.entity_id
_entity_poly.type
_entity_poly.pdbx_seq_one_letter_code
_entity_poly.pdbx_strand_id
1 'polypeptide(L)'
;MVGWEYDGPFDDFEAQLEYGGFPIVNDELKNKNINAAEHHKVIDPGKDSIGNDIVIAGEGTGIVHMAPGCGDIDHTIGKKHGLVNIAPLDDESRFIQKFGWLTGRSATDKDTTDAIIQDLKNRDLLIYAEEYPHVYPHCWRSGDELVFRLVDEW
;
A
#
# COMPACT_ATOMS: atom_id res chain seq x y z
N MET A 1 -10.36 -18.30 4.10
CA MET A 1 -10.41 -16.94 3.52
C MET A 1 -9.49 -16.79 2.32
N VAL A 2 -8.35 -17.49 2.26
CA VAL A 2 -7.51 -17.50 1.06
C VAL A 2 -8.34 -17.76 -0.20
N GLY A 3 -8.18 -16.89 -1.21
CA GLY A 3 -8.93 -16.88 -2.46
C GLY A 3 -10.18 -16.00 -2.47
N TRP A 4 -10.55 -15.37 -1.35
CA TRP A 4 -11.64 -14.38 -1.36
C TRP A 4 -11.23 -13.12 -2.10
N GLU A 5 -12.15 -12.57 -2.87
CA GLU A 5 -12.04 -11.29 -3.56
C GLU A 5 -12.89 -10.25 -2.82
N TYR A 6 -12.52 -8.99 -2.90
CA TYR A 6 -13.16 -7.88 -2.18
C TYR A 6 -12.96 -6.56 -2.93
N ASP A 7 -13.72 -5.52 -2.58
CA ASP A 7 -13.49 -4.17 -3.10
C ASP A 7 -12.65 -3.36 -2.09
N GLY A 8 -11.72 -2.57 -2.60
CA GLY A 8 -10.86 -1.68 -1.83
C GLY A 8 -11.51 -0.32 -1.53
N PRO A 9 -11.14 0.33 -0.42
CA PRO A 9 -11.74 1.60 0.00
C PRO A 9 -11.40 2.80 -0.90
N PHE A 10 -10.42 2.69 -1.80
CA PHE A 10 -9.95 3.80 -2.65
C PHE A 10 -9.87 3.40 -4.13
N ASP A 11 -10.62 2.37 -4.54
CA ASP A 11 -10.62 1.84 -5.90
C ASP A 11 -11.20 2.83 -6.92
N ASP A 12 -11.89 3.87 -6.44
CA ASP A 12 -12.39 5.00 -7.23
C ASP A 12 -11.29 5.98 -7.67
N PHE A 13 -10.09 5.90 -7.10
CA PHE A 13 -8.97 6.73 -7.52
C PHE A 13 -8.44 6.29 -8.89
N GLU A 14 -8.21 7.27 -9.77
CA GLU A 14 -7.75 7.04 -11.15
C GLU A 14 -6.48 6.16 -11.19
N ALA A 15 -5.56 6.32 -10.22
CA ALA A 15 -4.35 5.50 -10.13
C ALA A 15 -4.64 3.98 -10.00
N GLN A 16 -5.72 3.60 -9.31
CA GLN A 16 -6.09 2.18 -9.11
C GLN A 16 -6.65 1.53 -10.39
N LEU A 17 -7.18 2.35 -11.29
CA LEU A 17 -7.78 1.93 -12.56
C LEU A 17 -6.75 1.78 -13.67
N GLU A 18 -5.50 2.22 -13.47
CA GLU A 18 -4.42 2.10 -14.45
C GLU A 18 -3.99 0.64 -14.65
N TYR A 19 -4.07 0.19 -15.90
CA TYR A 19 -3.65 -1.16 -16.27
C TYR A 19 -2.14 -1.34 -16.15
N GLY A 20 -1.73 -2.38 -15.44
CA GLY A 20 -0.33 -2.72 -15.19
C GLY A 20 0.31 -1.94 -14.04
N GLY A 21 -0.43 -1.06 -13.35
CA GLY A 21 0.06 -0.34 -12.18
C GLY A 21 0.48 1.10 -12.45
N PHE A 22 0.89 1.79 -11.39
CA PHE A 22 1.14 3.23 -11.41
C PHE A 22 2.11 3.65 -10.30
N PRO A 23 3.07 4.57 -10.56
CA PRO A 23 3.44 5.17 -11.84
C PRO A 23 4.29 4.24 -12.71
N ILE A 24 4.82 3.17 -12.13
CA ILE A 24 5.61 2.16 -12.84
C ILE A 24 4.66 1.13 -13.42
N VAL A 25 4.63 1.03 -14.74
CA VAL A 25 3.73 0.14 -15.49
C VAL A 25 4.43 -1.19 -15.75
N ASN A 26 3.77 -2.30 -15.41
CA ASN A 26 4.13 -3.64 -15.84
C ASN A 26 3.41 -3.98 -17.15
N ASP A 27 4.16 -4.08 -18.25
CA ASP A 27 3.61 -4.35 -19.59
C ASP A 27 2.89 -5.70 -19.70
N GLU A 28 3.32 -6.74 -18.97
CA GLU A 28 2.66 -8.04 -19.00
C GLU A 28 1.25 -7.99 -18.39
N LEU A 29 1.12 -7.25 -17.28
CA LEU A 29 -0.17 -7.05 -16.60
C LEU A 29 -1.07 -6.10 -17.40
N LYS A 30 -0.48 -5.05 -17.97
CA LYS A 30 -1.18 -4.12 -18.86
C LYS A 30 -1.75 -4.82 -20.09
N ASN A 31 -0.97 -5.68 -20.75
CA ASN A 31 -1.42 -6.45 -21.92
C ASN A 31 -2.54 -7.45 -21.60
N LYS A 32 -2.71 -7.81 -20.32
CA LYS A 32 -3.81 -8.64 -19.82
C LYS A 32 -5.01 -7.81 -19.34
N ASN A 33 -4.94 -6.48 -19.43
CA ASN A 33 -5.93 -5.53 -18.90
C ASN A 33 -6.19 -5.73 -17.40
N ILE A 34 -5.13 -5.96 -16.62
CA ILE A 34 -5.20 -6.12 -15.16
C ILE A 34 -4.87 -4.77 -14.50
N ASN A 35 -5.76 -4.25 -13.67
CA ASN A 35 -5.54 -3.07 -12.82
C ASN A 35 -5.56 -3.45 -11.33
N ALA A 36 -5.38 -2.49 -10.42
CA ALA A 36 -5.35 -2.80 -8.98
C ALA A 36 -6.76 -2.95 -8.40
N ALA A 37 -7.70 -2.09 -8.81
CA ALA A 37 -9.07 -2.05 -8.30
C ALA A 37 -9.82 -3.37 -8.45
N GLU A 38 -9.67 -4.07 -9.58
CA GLU A 38 -10.45 -5.29 -9.87
C GLU A 38 -9.78 -6.58 -9.36
N HIS A 39 -8.64 -6.48 -8.66
CA HIS A 39 -7.78 -7.64 -8.37
C HIS A 39 -7.36 -7.79 -6.90
N HIS A 40 -8.14 -7.20 -6.00
CA HIS A 40 -8.03 -7.43 -4.56
C HIS A 40 -8.39 -8.88 -4.21
N LYS A 41 -7.48 -9.57 -3.53
CA LYS A 41 -7.69 -10.95 -3.09
C LYS A 41 -6.93 -11.26 -1.80
N VAL A 42 -7.46 -12.20 -1.03
CA VAL A 42 -6.79 -12.74 0.15
C VAL A 42 -5.84 -13.85 -0.29
N ILE A 43 -4.56 -13.70 0.01
CA ILE A 43 -3.54 -14.73 -0.28
C ILE A 43 -2.90 -15.24 1.00
N ASP A 44 -2.27 -16.40 0.90
CA ASP A 44 -1.28 -16.84 1.88
C ASP A 44 0.10 -16.27 1.47
N PRO A 45 0.68 -15.32 2.23
CA PRO A 45 1.99 -14.77 1.91
C PRO A 45 3.12 -15.79 2.15
N GLY A 46 2.86 -16.84 2.93
CA GLY A 46 3.82 -17.88 3.27
C GLY A 46 4.87 -17.41 4.28
N LYS A 47 6.12 -17.79 4.02
CA LYS A 47 7.25 -17.62 4.92
C LYS A 47 8.32 -16.71 4.32
N ASP A 48 9.05 -16.02 5.20
CA ASP A 48 10.24 -15.25 4.84
C ASP A 48 11.41 -16.16 4.38
N SER A 49 12.54 -15.56 4.04
CA SER A 49 13.73 -16.27 3.54
C SER A 49 14.42 -17.17 4.59
N ILE A 50 14.07 -17.03 5.86
CA ILE A 50 14.65 -17.81 6.99
C ILE A 50 13.61 -18.82 7.54
N GLY A 51 12.37 -18.79 7.05
CA GLY A 51 11.31 -19.76 7.35
C GLY A 51 10.29 -19.31 8.39
N ASN A 52 10.31 -18.05 8.81
CA ASN A 52 9.29 -17.50 9.72
C ASN A 52 8.03 -17.13 8.93
N ASP A 53 6.86 -17.27 9.56
CA ASP A 53 5.61 -16.85 8.93
C ASP A 53 5.61 -15.32 8.77
N ILE A 54 5.25 -14.84 7.58
CA ILE A 54 5.22 -13.41 7.28
C ILE A 54 4.12 -12.70 8.07
N VAL A 55 2.99 -13.40 8.28
CA VAL A 55 1.90 -12.93 9.12
C VAL A 55 1.83 -13.83 10.35
N ILE A 56 1.98 -13.22 11.52
CA ILE A 56 2.10 -13.93 12.80
C ILE A 56 0.82 -13.75 13.61
N ALA A 57 0.36 -14.82 14.24
CA ALA A 57 -0.74 -14.76 15.19
C ALA A 57 -0.31 -14.02 16.47
N GLY A 58 -1.12 -13.04 16.91
CA GLY A 58 -0.86 -12.26 18.13
C GLY A 58 -0.53 -10.79 17.87
N GLU A 59 -0.34 -10.39 16.61
CA GLU A 59 -0.22 -8.99 16.20
C GLU A 59 -1.36 -8.60 15.27
N GLY A 60 -1.93 -7.40 15.49
CA GLY A 60 -3.06 -6.89 14.73
C GLY A 60 -4.25 -7.86 14.75
N THR A 61 -4.79 -8.18 13.56
CA THR A 61 -5.97 -9.03 13.39
C THR A 61 -5.66 -10.41 12.80
N GLY A 62 -4.39 -10.68 12.46
CA GLY A 62 -4.00 -11.84 11.65
C GLY A 62 -4.34 -11.72 10.15
N ILE A 63 -4.81 -10.54 9.69
CA ILE A 63 -4.96 -10.18 8.28
C ILE A 63 -4.23 -8.85 8.06
N VAL A 64 -3.32 -8.83 7.09
CA VAL A 64 -2.50 -7.66 6.78
C VAL A 64 -2.84 -7.16 5.39
N HIS A 65 -3.17 -5.87 5.27
CA HIS A 65 -3.29 -5.22 3.96
C HIS A 65 -1.91 -5.15 3.31
N MET A 66 -1.82 -5.52 2.03
CA MET A 66 -0.57 -5.46 1.28
C MET A 66 -0.61 -4.34 0.25
N ALA A 67 0.43 -3.52 0.22
CA ALA A 67 0.65 -2.46 -0.76
C ALA A 67 2.03 -2.65 -1.42
N PRO A 68 2.13 -3.42 -2.52
CA PRO A 68 3.41 -3.78 -3.14
C PRO A 68 4.31 -2.60 -3.55
N GLY A 69 3.75 -1.41 -3.77
CA GLY A 69 4.54 -0.21 -4.05
C GLY A 69 5.03 0.57 -2.83
N CYS A 70 4.68 0.14 -1.63
CA CYS A 70 4.86 0.87 -0.37
C CYS A 70 5.56 0.04 0.73
N GLY A 71 6.07 -1.16 0.43
CA GLY A 71 6.80 -1.98 1.39
C GLY A 71 7.65 -3.06 0.73
N ASP A 72 8.79 -3.39 1.33
CA ASP A 72 9.75 -4.35 0.77
C ASP A 72 9.21 -5.79 0.74
N ILE A 73 8.64 -6.23 1.88
CA ILE A 73 8.01 -7.56 2.00
C ILE A 73 6.82 -7.65 1.05
N ASP A 74 5.96 -6.63 1.03
CA ASP A 74 4.79 -6.54 0.16
C ASP A 74 5.19 -6.58 -1.32
N HIS A 75 6.26 -5.87 -1.71
CA HIS A 75 6.78 -5.88 -3.09
C HIS A 75 7.28 -7.27 -3.49
N THR A 76 8.02 -7.94 -2.60
CA THR A 76 8.55 -9.28 -2.84
C THR A 76 7.42 -10.29 -3.05
N ILE A 77 6.40 -10.25 -2.19
CA ILE A 77 5.21 -11.11 -2.31
C ILE A 77 4.41 -10.71 -3.56
N GLY A 78 4.21 -9.41 -3.78
CA GLY A 78 3.49 -8.88 -4.94
C GLY A 78 4.08 -9.37 -6.25
N LYS A 79 5.40 -9.29 -6.41
CA LYS A 79 6.12 -9.84 -7.57
C LYS A 79 5.92 -11.35 -7.71
N LYS A 80 6.08 -12.11 -6.63
CA LYS A 80 5.90 -13.58 -6.65
C LYS A 80 4.49 -13.99 -7.07
N HIS A 81 3.48 -13.21 -6.70
CA HIS A 81 2.07 -13.49 -6.98
C HIS A 81 1.50 -12.73 -8.19
N GLY A 82 2.34 -11.96 -8.91
CA GLY A 82 1.95 -11.17 -10.07
C GLY A 82 0.90 -10.09 -9.76
N LEU A 83 1.01 -9.45 -8.59
CA LEU A 83 0.11 -8.37 -8.18
C LEU A 83 0.49 -7.04 -8.86
N VAL A 84 -0.51 -6.17 -9.02
CA VAL A 84 -0.31 -4.82 -9.55
C VAL A 84 0.41 -3.96 -8.51
N ASN A 85 1.41 -3.20 -8.95
CA ASN A 85 2.13 -2.27 -8.09
C ASN A 85 1.55 -0.86 -8.20
N ILE A 86 1.11 -0.31 -7.06
CA ILE A 86 0.73 1.09 -6.92
C ILE A 86 1.69 1.76 -5.92
N ALA A 87 2.43 2.77 -6.38
CA ALA A 87 3.32 3.58 -5.54
C ALA A 87 2.85 5.04 -5.54
N PRO A 88 2.29 5.55 -4.44
CA PRO A 88 1.58 6.82 -4.44
C PRO A 88 2.46 8.05 -4.28
N LEU A 89 3.73 7.91 -3.87
CA LEU A 89 4.54 9.03 -3.39
C LEU A 89 5.63 9.45 -4.39
N ASP A 90 5.95 10.75 -4.40
CA ASP A 90 7.16 11.29 -5.01
C ASP A 90 8.35 11.29 -4.03
N ASP A 91 9.46 11.93 -4.43
CA ASP A 91 10.69 12.06 -3.66
C ASP A 91 10.56 12.97 -2.42
N GLU A 92 9.52 13.81 -2.36
CA GLU A 92 9.18 14.63 -1.20
C GLU A 92 8.12 13.97 -0.30
N SER A 93 7.82 12.68 -0.50
CA SER A 93 6.78 11.93 0.22
C SER A 93 5.37 12.50 -0.01
N ARG A 94 5.13 13.19 -1.11
CA ARG A 94 3.82 13.72 -1.48
C ARG A 94 3.10 12.79 -2.43
N PHE A 95 1.79 12.72 -2.28
CA PHE A 95 0.95 11.97 -3.21
C PHE A 95 1.04 12.56 -4.62
N ILE A 96 1.39 11.73 -5.59
CA ILE A 96 1.45 12.13 -7.00
C ILE A 96 0.04 12.31 -7.58
N GLN A 97 -0.04 12.65 -8.87
CA GLN A 97 -1.31 12.79 -9.58
C GLN A 97 -2.11 11.47 -9.54
N LYS A 98 -3.42 11.56 -9.79
CA LYS A 98 -4.37 10.42 -9.86
C LYS A 98 -4.77 9.78 -8.52
N PHE A 99 -4.35 10.37 -7.39
CA PHE A 99 -4.77 9.96 -6.03
C PHE A 99 -5.89 10.84 -5.47
N GLY A 100 -6.75 11.37 -6.35
CA GLY A 100 -7.92 12.17 -5.97
C GLY A 100 -7.56 13.35 -5.06
N TRP A 101 -8.28 13.47 -3.95
CA TRP A 101 -8.12 14.56 -2.97
C TRP A 101 -6.82 14.49 -2.14
N LEU A 102 -6.07 13.40 -2.23
CA LEU A 102 -4.75 13.27 -1.60
C LEU A 102 -3.63 13.92 -2.41
N THR A 103 -3.81 14.10 -3.73
CA THR A 103 -2.81 14.65 -4.63
C THR A 103 -2.14 15.92 -4.06
N GLY A 104 -0.80 15.90 -3.96
CA GLY A 104 0.03 17.00 -3.46
C GLY A 104 0.18 17.09 -1.94
N ARG A 105 -0.61 16.34 -1.16
CA ARG A 105 -0.47 16.26 0.29
C ARG A 105 0.73 15.41 0.68
N SER A 106 1.40 15.73 1.79
CA SER A 106 2.48 14.90 2.33
C SER A 106 1.90 13.71 3.09
N ALA A 107 2.45 12.51 2.87
CA ALA A 107 2.02 11.29 3.56
C ALA A 107 2.38 11.28 5.06
N THR A 108 3.45 11.98 5.45
CA THR A 108 3.89 12.11 6.85
C THR A 108 3.17 13.23 7.61
N ASP A 109 2.36 14.03 6.92
CA ASP A 109 1.59 15.09 7.58
C ASP A 109 0.39 14.50 8.33
N LYS A 110 0.21 14.95 9.58
CA LYS A 110 -0.89 14.51 10.44
C LYS A 110 -2.24 14.86 9.83
N ASP A 111 -2.36 16.03 9.20
CA ASP A 111 -3.61 16.47 8.57
C ASP A 111 -4.02 15.55 7.40
N THR A 112 -3.04 14.94 6.71
CA THR A 112 -3.32 13.94 5.67
C THR A 112 -3.84 12.64 6.27
N THR A 113 -3.20 12.15 7.34
CA THR A 113 -3.62 10.92 8.04
C THR A 113 -5.01 11.09 8.65
N ASP A 114 -5.26 12.23 9.32
CA ASP A 114 -6.56 12.54 9.94
C ASP A 114 -7.66 12.64 8.87
N ALA A 115 -7.38 13.21 7.71
CA ALA A 115 -8.33 13.26 6.60
C ALA A 115 -8.69 11.86 6.06
N ILE A 116 -7.73 10.94 5.96
CA ILE A 116 -7.96 9.55 5.52
C ILE A 116 -8.83 8.81 6.55
N ILE A 117 -8.50 8.93 7.84
CA ILE A 117 -9.27 8.32 8.92
C ILE A 117 -10.71 8.85 8.93
N GLN A 118 -10.89 10.16 8.78
CA GLN A 118 -12.22 10.77 8.77
C GLN A 118 -13.04 10.33 7.55
N ASP A 119 -12.42 10.21 6.38
CA ASP A 119 -13.08 9.70 5.17
C ASP A 119 -13.54 8.24 5.35
N LEU A 120 -12.66 7.35 5.84
CA LEU A 120 -13.02 5.95 6.14
C LEU A 120 -14.14 5.87 7.19
N LYS A 121 -14.12 6.74 8.19
CA LYS A 121 -15.17 6.84 9.22
C LYS A 121 -16.50 7.30 8.63
N ASN A 122 -16.49 8.31 7.77
CA ASN A 122 -17.71 8.85 7.14
C ASN A 122 -18.38 7.82 6.21
N ARG A 123 -17.61 6.88 5.68
CA ARG A 123 -18.08 5.79 4.81
C ARG A 123 -18.39 4.50 5.56
N ASP A 124 -18.39 4.51 6.89
CA ASP A 124 -18.61 3.35 7.76
C ASP A 124 -17.64 2.17 7.49
N LEU A 125 -16.43 2.45 6.99
CA LEU A 125 -15.38 1.46 6.71
C LEU A 125 -14.36 1.33 7.86
N LEU A 126 -14.32 2.32 8.77
CA LEU A 126 -13.41 2.32 9.91
C LEU A 126 -14.02 1.58 11.11
N ILE A 127 -13.46 0.41 11.43
CA ILE A 127 -13.90 -0.40 12.59
C ILE A 127 -13.33 0.15 13.90
N TYR A 128 -12.04 0.50 13.90
CA TYR A 128 -11.32 0.93 15.10
C TYR A 128 -10.09 1.77 14.70
N ALA A 129 -9.75 2.76 15.51
CA ALA A 129 -8.55 3.59 15.37
C ALA A 129 -7.98 3.91 16.75
N GLU A 130 -6.66 3.80 16.90
CA GLU A 130 -5.93 4.15 18.12
C GLU A 130 -4.55 4.71 17.81
N GLU A 131 -3.97 5.45 18.76
CA GLU A 131 -2.55 5.79 18.70
C GLU A 131 -1.73 4.63 19.27
N TYR A 132 -0.82 4.10 18.45
CA TYR A 132 0.00 2.95 18.80
C TYR A 132 1.50 3.31 18.83
N PRO A 133 2.16 3.27 20.00
CA PRO A 133 3.58 3.56 20.10
C PRO A 133 4.38 2.42 19.47
N HIS A 134 5.24 2.75 18.51
CA HIS A 134 6.11 1.80 17.83
C HIS A 134 7.42 2.46 17.44
N VAL A 135 8.39 1.63 17.03
CA VAL A 135 9.66 2.12 16.50
C VAL A 135 9.47 2.44 15.02
N TYR A 136 9.76 3.67 14.62
CA TYR A 136 9.67 4.12 13.23
C TYR A 136 11.05 4.55 12.70
N PRO A 137 11.41 4.22 11.44
CA PRO A 137 12.69 4.61 10.86
C PRO A 137 12.74 6.13 10.62
N HIS A 138 13.86 6.73 10.99
CA HIS A 138 14.13 8.15 10.75
C HIS A 138 15.47 8.31 10.04
N CYS A 139 15.59 9.35 9.22
CA CYS A 139 16.84 9.73 8.57
C CYS A 139 17.90 9.99 9.64
N TRP A 140 19.01 9.24 9.59
CA TRP A 140 20.09 9.33 10.57
C TRP A 140 20.74 10.74 10.67
N ARG A 141 20.56 11.58 9.65
CA ARG A 141 21.15 12.92 9.58
C ARG A 141 20.17 14.02 9.94
N SER A 142 19.00 14.07 9.31
CA SER A 142 18.02 15.13 9.55
C SER A 142 17.07 14.82 10.68
N GLY A 143 16.85 13.54 10.98
CA GLY A 143 15.85 13.09 11.93
C GLY A 143 14.42 13.04 11.35
N ASP A 144 14.24 13.27 10.06
CA ASP A 144 12.92 13.20 9.41
C ASP A 144 12.45 11.75 9.28
N GLU A 145 11.13 11.55 9.31
CA GLU A 145 10.51 10.23 9.09
C GLU A 145 10.83 9.69 7.69
N LEU A 146 11.14 8.38 7.62
CA LEU A 146 11.38 7.70 6.34
C LEU A 146 10.14 6.96 5.87
N VAL A 147 9.79 7.13 4.60
CA VAL A 147 8.76 6.35 3.91
C VAL A 147 9.38 5.42 2.88
N PHE A 148 8.73 4.29 2.63
CA PHE A 148 9.14 3.39 1.56
C PHE A 148 8.56 3.86 0.22
N ARG A 149 9.38 3.84 -0.82
CA ARG A 149 8.98 4.21 -2.17
C ARG A 149 9.67 3.31 -3.19
N LEU A 150 8.94 2.89 -4.22
CA LEU A 150 9.54 2.24 -5.37
C LEU A 150 10.38 3.25 -6.18
N VAL A 151 11.64 2.88 -6.36
CA VAL A 151 12.64 3.63 -7.12
C VAL A 151 13.35 2.68 -8.08
N ASP A 152 13.77 3.22 -9.22
CA ASP A 152 14.73 2.54 -10.08
C ASP A 152 16.13 2.87 -9.57
N GLU A 153 16.79 1.88 -8.97
CA GLU A 153 18.14 1.98 -8.39
C GLU A 153 19.09 0.99 -9.06
N TRP A 154 20.40 1.28 -8.99
CA TRP A 154 21.46 0.65 -9.77
C TRP A 154 21.97 -0.68 -9.20
#